data_AF-A0A954BCI1-F1
#
_entry.id   AF-A0A954BCI1-F1
#
_cell.length_a   1.000
_cell.length_b   1.000
_cell.length_c   1.000
_cell.angle_alpha   90.00
_cell.angle_beta   90.00
_cell.angle_gamma   90.00
#
_symmetry.space_group_name_H-M   'P 1'
#
loop_
_entity.id
_entity.type
_entity.pdbx_description
1 polymer ?
#
loop_
_entity_poly.entity_id
_entity_poly.type
_entity_poly.pdbx_seq_one_letter_code
_entity_poly.pdbx_strand_id
1 'polypeptide(L)' 'AKTVGTLGTRLMIPLGHIQAAYVRSHFGMAEMTVWDGPRRDEIVFGLAIANGGRIHARIGGLAAADISVHDGQR' A
#
# COMPACT_ATOMS: atom_id res chain seq x y z
N ALA A 1 5.94 1.90 4.55
CA ALA A 1 6.49 1.09 5.65
C ALA A 1 8.01 1.05 5.53
N LYS A 2 8.76 0.86 6.63
CA LYS A 2 10.21 0.65 6.59
C LYS A 2 10.59 -0.40 7.64
N THR A 3 11.53 -1.26 7.30
CA THR A 3 12.02 -2.34 8.17
C THR A 3 13.52 -2.52 7.93
N VAL A 4 14.27 -2.79 9.00
CA VAL A 4 15.65 -3.28 8.89
C VAL A 4 15.59 -4.79 9.03
N GLY A 5 16.07 -5.52 8.02
CA GLY A 5 15.96 -6.97 7.95
C GLY A 5 17.16 -7.59 7.24
N THR A 6 17.25 -8.92 7.32
CA THR A 6 18.28 -9.71 6.61
C THR A 6 17.83 -10.02 5.18
N LEU A 7 18.69 -10.73 4.44
CA LEU A 7 18.38 -11.28 3.12
C LEU A 7 17.03 -11.98 3.10
N GLY A 8 16.22 -11.72 2.07
CA GLY A 8 14.92 -12.37 1.90
C GLY A 8 13.84 -11.90 2.87
N THR A 9 14.05 -10.81 3.62
CA THR A 9 13.00 -10.23 4.47
C THR A 9 11.83 -9.75 3.61
N ARG A 10 10.62 -10.18 3.98
CA ARG A 10 9.38 -9.76 3.34
C ARG A 10 8.94 -8.39 3.84
N LEU A 11 8.77 -7.42 2.95
CA LEU A 11 8.26 -6.10 3.26
C LEU A 11 6.79 -5.99 2.87
N MET A 12 5.93 -5.69 3.84
CA MET A 12 4.52 -5.38 3.61
C MET A 12 4.35 -3.90 3.28
N ILE A 13 3.86 -3.60 2.08
CA ILE A 13 3.63 -2.26 1.56
C ILE A 13 2.13 -1.95 1.65
N PRO A 14 1.68 -1.08 2.57
CA PRO A 14 0.29 -0.67 2.64
C PRO A 14 -0.09 0.17 1.43
N LEU A 15 -1.24 -0.14 0.85
CA LEU A 15 -1.85 0.59 -0.25
C LEU A 15 -3.02 1.42 0.24
N GLY A 16 -3.22 2.57 -0.40
CA GLY A 16 -4.35 3.47 -0.19
C GLY A 16 -4.80 4.09 -1.51
N HIS A 17 -5.97 4.71 -1.52
CA HIS A 17 -6.48 5.38 -2.72
C HIS A 17 -5.69 6.66 -3.01
N ILE A 18 -5.35 6.85 -4.28
CA ILE A 18 -4.46 7.94 -4.72
C ILE A 18 -5.03 9.35 -4.51
N GLN A 19 -6.37 9.50 -4.56
CA GLN A 19 -7.03 10.82 -4.46
C GLN A 19 -7.56 11.13 -3.05
N ALA A 20 -7.80 10.12 -2.22
CA ALA A 20 -8.47 10.29 -0.93
C ALA A 20 -8.14 9.16 0.04
N ALA A 21 -7.38 9.46 1.09
CA ALA A 21 -6.88 8.46 2.04
C ALA A 21 -7.98 7.67 2.76
N TYR A 22 -9.20 8.21 2.92
CA TYR A 22 -10.29 7.54 3.65
C TYR A 22 -11.15 6.60 2.82
N VAL A 23 -10.88 6.41 1.53
CA VAL A 23 -11.62 5.47 0.68
C VAL A 23 -11.38 4.03 1.16
N ARG A 24 -12.32 3.49 1.93
CA ARG A 24 -12.13 2.29 2.74
C ARG A 24 -12.01 1.00 1.93
N SER A 25 -12.50 1.01 0.69
CA SER A 25 -12.37 -0.12 -0.25
C SER A 25 -10.93 -0.35 -0.71
N HIS A 26 -10.07 0.67 -0.66
CA HIS A 26 -8.72 0.67 -1.22
C HIS A 26 -7.60 0.42 -0.20
N PHE A 27 -7.94 0.22 1.08
CA PHE A 27 -6.97 -0.30 2.04
C PHE A 27 -6.61 -1.74 1.69
N GLY A 28 -5.37 -1.92 1.26
CA GLY A 28 -4.78 -3.19 0.85
C GLY A 28 -3.31 -3.28 1.24
N MET A 29 -2.69 -4.40 0.88
CA MET A 29 -1.28 -4.66 1.12
C MET A 29 -0.69 -5.32 -0.11
N ALA A 30 0.52 -4.93 -0.49
CA ALA A 30 1.36 -5.66 -1.42
C ALA A 30 2.58 -6.19 -0.66
N GLU A 31 3.03 -7.40 -0.96
CA GLU A 31 4.28 -7.95 -0.43
C GLU A 31 5.40 -7.74 -1.45
N MET A 32 6.57 -7.33 -0.98
CA MET A 32 7.79 -7.31 -1.77
C MET A 32 8.90 -8.04 -1.02
N THR A 33 9.65 -8.86 -1.75
CA THR A 33 10.80 -9.58 -1.23
C THR A 33 11.90 -9.61 -2.29
N VAL A 34 13.13 -9.39 -1.86
CA VAL A 34 14.34 -9.62 -2.66
C VAL A 34 15.08 -10.77 -2.00
N TRP A 35 15.18 -11.92 -2.67
CA TRP A 35 15.65 -13.16 -2.03
C TRP A 35 17.13 -13.10 -1.62
N ASP A 36 17.95 -12.32 -2.33
CA ASP A 36 19.39 -12.18 -2.10
C ASP A 36 19.79 -10.79 -1.58
N GLY A 37 18.83 -10.01 -1.08
CA GLY A 37 19.04 -8.65 -0.56
C GLY A 37 18.05 -8.27 0.55
N PRO A 38 18.24 -7.12 1.24
CA PRO A 38 19.44 -6.27 1.21
C PRO A 38 20.63 -6.96 1.90
N ARG A 39 21.83 -6.89 1.30
CA ARG A 39 23.08 -7.25 1.98
C ARG A 39 23.44 -6.17 3.02
N ARG A 40 24.48 -6.44 3.81
CA ARG A 40 24.89 -5.58 4.95
C ARG A 40 25.04 -4.09 4.59
N ASP A 41 25.50 -3.79 3.38
CA ASP A 41 25.80 -2.42 2.92
C ASP A 41 24.83 -1.94 1.81
N GLU A 42 23.62 -2.52 1.74
CA GLU A 42 22.63 -2.23 0.70
C GLU A 42 21.29 -1.78 1.30
N ILE A 43 20.50 -1.06 0.48
CA ILE A 43 19.14 -0.65 0.80
C ILE A 43 18.25 -1.00 -0.39
N VAL A 44 17.10 -1.63 -0.11
CA VAL A 44 16.08 -1.92 -1.12
C VAL A 44 14.95 -0.89 -0.99
N PHE A 45 14.62 -0.26 -2.11
CA PHE A 45 13.45 0.59 -2.24
C PHE A 45 12.42 -0.07 -3.16
N GLY A 46 11.14 0.07 -2.81
CA GLY A 46 10.03 -0.46 -3.59
C GLY A 46 8.85 0.48 -3.62
N LEU A 47 8.20 0.57 -4.78
CA LEU A 47 6.94 1.28 -4.99
C LEU A 47 5.90 0.29 -5.50
N ALA A 48 4.71 0.29 -4.89
CA ALA A 48 3.60 -0.54 -5.30
C ALA A 48 2.41 0.34 -5.71
N ILE A 49 1.79 -0.02 -6.84
CA ILE A 49 0.61 0.64 -7.40
C ILE A 49 -0.40 -0.44 -7.76
N ALA A 50 -1.69 -0.17 -7.52
CA ALA A 50 -2.80 -1.06 -7.87
C ALA A 50 -3.85 -0.31 -8.70
N ASN A 51 -4.60 -1.05 -9.51
CA ASN A 51 -5.64 -0.51 -10.39
C ASN A 51 -7.04 -0.44 -9.73
N GLY A 52 -7.18 -0.82 -8.47
CA GLY A 52 -8.47 -0.82 -7.79
C GLY A 52 -8.40 -1.25 -6.32
N GLY A 53 -9.58 -1.36 -5.71
CA GLY A 53 -9.75 -1.77 -4.32
C GLY A 53 -9.77 -3.29 -4.11
N ARG A 54 -10.08 -3.72 -2.89
CA ARG A 54 -10.19 -5.15 -2.55
C ARG A 54 -11.29 -5.84 -3.36
N ILE A 55 -11.02 -7.06 -3.84
CA ILE A 55 -11.95 -7.90 -4.62
C ILE A 55 -13.32 -8.05 -3.92
N HIS A 56 -13.32 -8.22 -2.59
CA HIS A 56 -14.54 -8.35 -1.78
C HIS A 56 -14.71 -7.21 -0.78
N ALA A 57 -14.63 -5.96 -1.26
CA ALA A 57 -14.90 -4.78 -0.43
C ALA A 57 -16.36 -4.74 0.03
N ARG A 58 -16.60 -4.84 1.35
CA ARG A 58 -17.95 -4.95 1.94
C ARG A 58 -18.12 -4.27 3.30
N ILE A 59 -17.23 -3.33 3.65
CA ILE A 59 -17.10 -2.78 5.01
C ILE A 59 -17.59 -1.32 5.08
N GLY A 60 -18.39 -0.88 4.10
CA GLY A 60 -18.87 0.51 4.00
C GLY A 60 -17.73 1.54 3.96
N GLY A 61 -17.98 2.73 4.51
CA GLY A 61 -17.05 3.87 4.50
C GLY A 61 -17.19 4.75 3.26
N LEU A 62 -16.27 5.72 3.12
CA LEU A 62 -16.24 6.61 1.96
C LEU A 62 -16.01 5.80 0.67
N ALA A 63 -16.91 5.91 -0.30
CA ALA A 63 -16.71 5.34 -1.63
C ALA A 63 -15.88 6.30 -2.48
N ALA A 64 -15.19 5.76 -3.50
CA ALA A 64 -14.42 6.59 -4.42
C ALA A 64 -15.30 7.58 -5.21
N ALA A 65 -16.57 7.25 -5.43
CA ALA A 65 -17.54 8.13 -6.09
C ALA A 65 -18.02 9.29 -5.19
N ASP A 66 -17.89 9.17 -3.87
CA ASP A 66 -18.39 10.14 -2.89
C ASP A 66 -17.31 11.15 -2.46
N ILE A 67 -16.15 11.14 -3.13
CA ILE A 67 -15.05 12.08 -2.87
C ILE A 67 -15.50 13.48 -3.27
N SER A 68 -15.36 14.45 -2.36
CA SER A 68 -15.86 15.82 -2.62
C SER A 68 -14.97 16.94 -2.09
N VAL A 69 -14.12 16.69 -1.10
CA VAL A 69 -13.30 17.74 -0.48
C VAL A 69 -12.02 17.98 -1.28
N HIS A 70 -11.47 16.91 -1.87
CA HIS A 70 -10.24 16.94 -2.66
C HIS A 70 -9.01 17.44 -1.87
N ASP A 71 -9.00 17.20 -0.55
CA ASP A 71 -7.89 17.50 0.37
C ASP A 71 -6.85 16.36 0.47
N GLY A 72 -6.99 15.34 -0.38
CA GLY A 72 -6.21 14.10 -0.28
C GLY A 72 -6.73 13.13 0.78
N GLN A 73 -7.82 13.45 1.48
CA GLN A 73 -8.43 12.63 2.53
C GLN A 73 -9.86 12.22 2.18
N ARG A 74 -10.72 13.15 1.76
CA ARG A 74 -12.17 12.95 1.51
C ARG A 74 -12.68 13.62 0.23
#